data_AF-A0A1H2XXA5-F1
#
_entry.id   AF-A0A1H2XXA5-F1
#
_cell.length_a   1.000
_cell.length_b   1.000
_cell.length_c   1.000
_cell.angle_alpha   90.00
_cell.angle_beta   90.00
_cell.angle_gamma   90.00
#
_symmetry.space_group_name_H-M   'P 1'
#
loop_
_entity.id
_entity.type
_entity.pdbx_description
1 polymer ?
#
loop_
_entity_poly.entity_id
_entity_poly.type
_entity_poly.pdbx_seq_one_letter_code
_entity_poly.pdbx_strand_id
1 'polypeptide(L)' 'MKSIVSTLLSIDNVASPFGCRLKPALRTAVEADHRFPAHAASPRPLEGHMQGKLPENVVRLPANLPVNQRSSA' A
#
# COMPACT_ATOMS: atom_id res chain seq x y z
N MET A 1 8.05 -2.36 -17.71
CA MET A 1 7.24 -3.60 -17.73
C MET A 1 5.82 -3.24 -17.36
N LYS A 2 4.81 -3.52 -18.21
CA LYS A 2 3.42 -3.24 -17.87
C LYS A 2 2.99 -4.15 -16.72
N SER A 3 2.45 -3.58 -15.64
CA SER A 3 1.98 -4.34 -14.47
C SER A 3 0.89 -5.31 -14.90
N ILE A 4 1.06 -6.60 -14.64
CA ILE A 4 0.10 -7.66 -14.97
C ILE A 4 -1.31 -7.36 -14.41
N VAL A 5 -1.35 -6.69 -13.26
CA VAL A 5 -2.56 -6.25 -12.55
C VAL A 5 -3.34 -5.22 -13.37
N SER A 6 -2.64 -4.30 -14.04
CA SER A 6 -3.23 -3.28 -14.91
C SER A 6 -3.85 -3.91 -16.17
N THR A 7 -3.17 -4.91 -16.76
CA THR A 7 -3.70 -5.68 -17.88
C THR A 7 -4.95 -6.47 -17.48
N LEU A 8 -4.95 -7.08 -16.29
CA LEU A 8 -6.08 -7.85 -15.77
C LEU A 8 -7.33 -6.97 -15.59
N LEU A 9 -7.18 -5.77 -15.02
CA LEU A 9 -8.27 -4.78 -14.87
C LEU A 9 -8.81 -4.30 -16.23
N SER A 10 -7.91 -4.12 -17.20
CA SER A 10 -8.29 -3.71 -18.56
C SER A 10 -9.13 -4.79 -19.24
N ILE A 11 -8.73 -6.06 -19.11
CA ILE A 11 -9.49 -7.21 -19.65
C ILE A 11 -10.85 -7.33 -18.95
N ASP A 12 -10.91 -7.20 -17.62
CA ASP A 12 -12.17 -7.25 -16.87
C ASP A 12 -13.16 -6.18 -17.32
N ASN A 13 -12.70 -4.96 -17.61
CA ASN A 13 -13.55 -3.90 -18.12
C ASN A 13 -14.11 -4.20 -19.52
N VAL A 14 -13.31 -4.83 -20.40
CA VAL A 14 -13.76 -5.25 -21.75
C VAL A 14 -14.70 -6.46 -21.67
N ALA A 15 -14.46 -7.38 -20.74
CA ALA A 15 -15.22 -8.62 -20.58
C ALA A 15 -16.53 -8.44 -19.79
N SER A 16 -16.63 -7.41 -18.95
CA SER A 16 -17.80 -7.06 -18.15
C SER A 16 -19.12 -6.96 -18.94
N PRO A 17 -19.21 -6.30 -20.13
CA PRO A 17 -20.45 -6.26 -20.91
C PRO A 17 -20.87 -7.63 -21.47
N PHE A 18 -19.95 -8.59 -21.57
CA PHE A 18 -20.21 -9.95 -22.06
C PHE A 18 -20.58 -10.91 -20.92
N GLY A 19 -20.77 -10.42 -19.69
CA GLY A 19 -21.07 -11.25 -18.52
C GLY A 19 -19.86 -11.99 -17.94
N CYS A 20 -18.68 -11.83 -18.54
CA CYS A 20 -17.42 -12.39 -18.06
C CYS A 20 -16.72 -11.38 -17.15
N ARG A 21 -17.23 -11.21 -15.92
CA ARG A 21 -16.62 -10.32 -14.92
C ARG A 21 -15.90 -11.12 -13.82
N LEU A 22 -14.81 -10.58 -13.32
CA LEU A 22 -14.20 -11.00 -12.07
C LEU A 22 -15.21 -10.91 -10.92
N LYS A 23 -15.08 -11.82 -9.95
CA LYS A 23 -15.86 -11.74 -8.71
C LYS A 23 -15.60 -10.40 -8.02
N PRO A 24 -16.61 -9.73 -7.43
CA PRO A 24 -16.43 -8.43 -6.80
C PRO A 24 -15.28 -8.38 -5.79
N ALA A 25 -15.16 -9.39 -4.93
CA ALA A 25 -14.07 -9.49 -3.95
C ALA A 25 -12.68 -9.55 -4.60
N LEU A 26 -12.56 -10.26 -5.73
CA LEU A 26 -11.30 -10.38 -6.46
C LEU A 26 -10.95 -9.06 -7.16
N ARG A 27 -11.93 -8.38 -7.75
CA ARG A 27 -11.74 -7.06 -8.36
C ARG A 27 -11.24 -6.04 -7.33
N THR A 28 -11.86 -5.99 -6.15
CA THR A 28 -11.42 -5.09 -5.07
C THR A 28 -9.99 -5.38 -4.62
N ALA A 29 -9.60 -6.65 -4.52
CA ALA A 29 -8.23 -7.03 -4.16
C ALA A 29 -7.20 -6.60 -5.23
N VAL A 30 -7.52 -6.80 -6.51
CA VAL A 30 -6.68 -6.40 -7.65
C VAL A 30 -6.55 -4.87 -7.73
N GLU A 31 -7.63 -4.13 -7.48
CA GLU A 31 -7.60 -2.66 -7.42
C GLU A 31 -6.76 -2.14 -6.23
N ALA A 32 -6.84 -2.80 -5.07
CA ALA A 32 -6.04 -2.44 -3.90
C ALA A 32 -4.54 -2.65 -4.15
N ASP A 33 -4.16 -3.80 -4.73
CA ASP A 33 -2.78 -4.12 -5.07
C ASP A 33 -2.23 -3.21 -6.19
N HIS A 34 -3.07 -2.82 -7.15
CA HIS A 34 -2.69 -1.82 -8.15
C HIS A 34 -2.42 -0.43 -7.54
N ARG A 35 -3.20 -0.01 -6.53
CA ARG A 35 -3.04 1.30 -5.87
C ARG A 35 -1.87 1.32 -4.89
N PHE A 36 -1.64 0.22 -4.20
CA PHE A 36 -0.57 0.08 -3.22
C PHE A 36 0.25 -1.17 -3.55
N PRO A 37 1.13 -1.09 -4.58
CA PRO A 37 2.00 -2.21 -4.90
C PRO A 37 2.77 -2.60 -3.65
N ALA A 38 2.87 -3.89 -3.32
CA ALA A 38 3.67 -4.35 -2.18
C ALA A 38 5.14 -3.86 -2.20
N HIS A 39 5.65 -3.49 -3.38
CA HIS A 39 6.97 -2.88 -3.59
C HIS A 39 6.99 -1.35 -3.62
N ALA A 40 5.85 -0.67 -3.48
CA ALA A 40 5.77 0.76 -3.18
C ALA A 40 6.01 1.03 -1.68
N ALA A 41 6.86 0.21 -1.04
CA ALA A 41 7.48 0.58 0.21
C ALA A 41 8.15 1.93 -0.05
N SER A 42 7.61 2.99 0.56
CA SER A 42 8.29 4.27 0.64
C SER A 42 9.75 3.97 0.99
N PRO A 43 10.75 4.56 0.32
CA PRO A 43 12.14 4.34 0.67
C PRO A 43 12.25 4.45 2.18
N ARG A 44 12.56 3.33 2.85
CA ARG A 44 12.71 3.35 4.29
C ARG A 44 13.80 4.39 4.56
N PRO A 45 13.56 5.38 5.41
CA PRO A 45 14.60 6.33 5.76
C PRO A 45 15.82 5.52 6.21
N LEU A 46 16.93 5.70 5.51
CA LEU A 46 18.18 5.00 5.79
C LEU A 46 18.54 5.23 7.26
N GLU A 47 19.00 4.17 7.94
CA GLU A 47 19.45 4.27 9.32
C GLU A 47 20.50 5.40 9.41
N GLY A 48 20.19 6.44 10.19
CA GLY A 48 21.04 7.63 10.32
C GLY A 48 20.48 8.93 9.72
N HIS A 49 19.53 8.88 8.78
CA HIS A 49 18.97 10.11 8.18
C HIS A 49 18.05 10.89 9.12
N MET A 50 17.50 10.21 10.13
CA MET A 50 16.73 10.84 11.20
C MET A 50 17.60 11.11 12.44
N GLN A 51 18.86 11.53 12.31
CA GLN A 51 19.72 11.84 13.47
C GLN A 51 19.95 13.35 13.71
N GLY A 52 19.35 14.23 12.90
CA GLY A 52 19.47 15.68 13.07
C GLY A 52 18.94 16.20 14.42
N LYS A 53 19.39 17.39 14.84
CA LYS A 53 18.88 18.06 16.05
C LYS A 53 17.39 18.38 15.85
N LEU A 54 16.52 17.89 16.74
CA LEU A 54 15.11 18.24 16.70
C LEU A 54 14.89 19.64 17.28
N PRO A 55 13.95 20.43 16.74
CA PRO A 55 13.47 21.64 17.39
C PRO A 55 12.75 21.30 18.71
N GLU A 56 12.74 22.23 19.66
CA GLU A 56 12.32 22.00 21.06
C GLU A 56 10.87 21.51 21.22
N ASN A 57 10.03 21.71 20.22
CA ASN A 57 8.62 21.36 20.21
C ASN A 57 8.29 20.04 19.51
N VAL A 58 9.28 19.21 19.16
CA VAL A 58 9.06 17.97 18.41
C VAL A 58 9.61 16.76 19.16
N VAL A 59 8.82 15.68 19.18
CA VAL A 59 9.19 14.38 19.77
C VAL A 59 9.26 13.33 18.67
N ARG A 60 10.32 12.50 18.64
CA ARG A 60 10.41 11.35 17.74
C ARG A 60 9.56 10.20 18.29
N LEU A 61 8.62 9.71 17.49
CA LEU A 61 7.88 8.50 17.80
C LEU A 61 8.75 7.26 17.48
N PRO A 62 8.78 6.25 18.37
CA PRO A 62 9.50 5.01 18.09
C PRO A 62 8.83 4.27 16.91
N ALA A 63 9.61 3.97 15.88
CA ALA A 63 9.13 3.32 14.66
C ALA A 63 8.76 1.83 14.87
N ASN A 64 9.18 1.22 15.97
CA ASN A 64 8.99 -0.18 16.29
C ASN A 64 8.13 -0.35 17.53
N LEU A 65 6.83 -0.06 17.42
CA LEU A 65 5.87 -0.64 18.35
C LEU A 65 5.37 -1.97 17.75
N PRO A 66 5.50 -3.10 18.46
CA PRO A 66 4.86 -4.33 18.01
C PRO A 66 3.36 -4.09 17.86
N VAL A 67 2.77 -4.63 16.79
CA VAL A 67 1.36 -4.47 16.39
C VAL A 67 0.36 -4.71 17.54
N ASN A 68 0.78 -5.43 18.59
CA ASN A 68 -0.04 -5.77 19.75
C ASN A 68 -0.20 -4.67 20.82
N GLN A 69 0.35 -3.46 20.64
CA GLN A 69 0.22 -2.37 21.61
C GLN A 69 -0.58 -1.16 21.11
N ARG A 70 -1.38 -1.31 20.05
CA ARG A 70 -2.48 -0.37 19.78
C ARG A 70 -3.67 -0.72 20.68
N SER A 71 -3.52 -0.51 21.99
CA SER A 71 -4.69 -0.40 22.87
C SER A 71 -5.30 0.97 22.63
N SER A 72 -6.50 0.96 22.07
CA SER A 72 -7.41 2.09 21.92
C SER A 72 -7.50 2.86 23.23
N ALA A 73 -7.14 4.15 23.18
CA ALA A 73 -7.59 5.16 24.13
C ALA A 73 -8.85 5.82 23.56
#